data_AF-J9G6X4-F1
#
_entry.id   AF-J9G6X4-F1
#
_cell.length_a   1.000
_cell.length_b   1.000
_cell.length_c   1.000
_cell.angle_alpha   90.00
_cell.angle_beta   90.00
_cell.angle_gamma   90.00
#
_symmetry.space_group_name_H-M   'P 1'
#
loop_
_entity.id
_entity.type
_entity.pdbx_description
1 polymer ?
#
loop_
_entity_poly.entity_id
_entity_poly.type
_entity_poly.pdbx_seq_one_letter_code
_entity_poly.pdbx_strand_id
1 'polypeptide(L)'
;MSSQGAFHIVGKTSKGKTTAIRAGVSVWAKVIEGKGEMACSWSGTSNGLEMACKNHTNLPLFLDEIGRSEESKLNLESLLYTLGNGAGKARMSQDIKGRPIASWNLLALSTGEKTPRDVVQELGRDMATGADVRMAVIQAQPVNEELGVFETLPNDNDSETVVVRAKKLAERFAHYGAQYYGTA
;
A
#
# COMPACT_ATOMS: atom_id res chain seq x y z
N MET A 1 -4.50 8.47 21.38
CA MET A 1 -5.29 7.84 20.30
C MET A 1 -4.34 7.00 19.47
N SER A 2 -4.65 5.73 19.23
CA SER A 2 -3.93 4.92 18.24
C SER A 2 -4.35 5.34 16.84
N SER A 3 -3.41 5.63 15.96
CA SER A 3 -3.63 6.07 14.58
C SER A 3 -3.31 4.93 13.62
N GLN A 4 -4.16 3.89 13.65
CA GLN A 4 -4.01 2.68 12.85
C GLN A 4 -5.03 2.68 11.72
N GLY A 5 -4.61 2.31 10.52
CA GLY A 5 -5.49 2.21 9.36
C GLY A 5 -4.71 2.00 8.08
N ALA A 6 -5.44 1.77 7.00
CA ALA A 6 -4.87 1.64 5.68
C ALA A 6 -5.71 2.36 4.63
N PHE A 7 -5.04 2.92 3.64
CA PHE A 7 -5.64 3.40 2.41
C PHE A 7 -5.25 2.45 1.28
N HIS A 8 -6.19 2.14 0.41
CA HIS A 8 -5.97 1.24 -0.71
C HIS A 8 -6.33 1.90 -2.03
N ILE A 9 -5.33 2.17 -2.85
CA ILE A 9 -5.50 2.74 -4.18
C ILE A 9 -5.78 1.62 -5.18
N VAL A 10 -7.02 1.54 -5.65
CA VAL A 10 -7.51 0.50 -6.55
C VAL A 10 -7.71 1.03 -7.97
N GLY A 11 -7.35 0.24 -8.97
CA GLY A 11 -7.68 0.54 -10.37
C GLY A 11 -6.83 -0.25 -11.36
N LYS A 12 -7.12 -0.13 -12.66
CA LYS A 12 -6.41 -0.87 -13.72
C LYS A 12 -4.90 -0.62 -13.72
N THR A 13 -4.13 -1.50 -14.35
CA THR A 13 -2.71 -1.27 -14.61
C THR A 13 -2.45 0.09 -15.27
N SER A 14 -1.28 0.66 -15.03
CA SER A 14 -0.83 1.91 -15.67
C SER A 14 -1.68 3.15 -15.39
N LYS A 15 -2.50 3.16 -14.33
CA LYS A 15 -3.28 4.34 -13.90
C LYS A 15 -2.61 5.19 -12.80
N GLY A 16 -1.32 5.00 -12.54
CA GLY A 16 -0.57 5.87 -11.60
C GLY A 16 -0.60 5.44 -10.12
N LYS A 17 -1.02 4.20 -9.83
CA LYS A 17 -1.00 3.64 -8.46
C LYS A 17 0.41 3.66 -7.83
N THR A 18 1.40 3.15 -8.54
CA THR A 18 2.81 3.17 -8.11
C THR A 18 3.33 4.61 -8.00
N THR A 19 2.86 5.55 -8.84
CA THR A 19 3.19 6.97 -8.72
C THR A 19 2.73 7.55 -7.38
N ALA A 20 1.53 7.18 -6.91
CA ALA A 20 1.04 7.61 -5.61
C ALA A 20 1.89 7.04 -4.45
N ILE A 21 2.33 5.78 -4.54
CA ILE A 21 3.31 5.22 -3.58
C ILE A 21 4.60 6.04 -3.60
N ARG A 22 5.18 6.32 -4.77
CA ARG A 22 6.43 7.10 -4.89
C ARG A 22 6.30 8.48 -4.26
N ALA A 23 5.18 9.16 -4.50
CA ALA A 23 4.90 10.45 -3.88
C ALA A 23 4.86 10.33 -2.35
N GLY A 24 4.16 9.33 -1.82
CA GLY A 24 4.14 9.07 -0.37
C GLY A 24 5.52 8.75 0.21
N VAL A 25 6.29 7.88 -0.45
CA VAL A 25 7.65 7.51 -0.03
C VAL A 25 8.55 8.74 0.03
N SER A 26 8.51 9.61 -0.99
CA SER A 26 9.37 10.81 -1.06
C SER A 26 9.23 11.76 0.14
N VAL A 27 8.12 11.70 0.88
CA VAL A 27 7.94 12.51 2.10
C VAL A 27 8.82 12.01 3.25
N TRP A 28 9.13 10.72 3.31
CA TRP A 28 9.76 10.07 4.48
C TRP A 28 11.10 9.40 4.16
N ALA A 29 11.32 9.04 2.91
CA ALA A 29 12.48 8.30 2.47
C ALA A 29 12.76 8.53 0.99
N LYS A 30 13.98 8.14 0.59
CA LYS A 30 14.37 8.17 -0.82
C LYS A 30 13.59 7.14 -1.61
N VAL A 31 13.00 7.56 -2.73
CA VAL A 31 12.37 6.63 -3.70
C VAL A 31 13.47 5.84 -4.41
N ILE A 32 13.56 4.53 -4.13
CA ILE A 32 14.52 3.61 -4.76
C ILE A 32 13.77 2.34 -5.19
N GLU A 33 13.55 2.15 -6.48
CA GLU A 33 12.81 0.99 -6.99
C GLU A 33 13.37 -0.34 -6.49
N GLY A 34 12.49 -1.19 -5.96
CA GLY A 34 12.83 -2.52 -5.43
C GLY A 34 13.74 -2.51 -4.19
N LYS A 35 13.95 -1.36 -3.54
CA LYS A 35 14.77 -1.23 -2.32
C LYS A 35 14.10 -0.30 -1.30
N GLY A 36 14.53 -0.39 -0.04
CA GLY A 36 14.00 0.44 1.05
C GLY A 36 12.48 0.36 1.13
N GLU A 37 11.84 1.52 1.27
CA GLU A 37 10.37 1.64 1.37
C GLU A 37 9.61 1.09 0.15
N MET A 38 10.23 1.11 -1.04
CA MET A 38 9.63 0.58 -2.27
C MET A 38 9.77 -0.94 -2.41
N ALA A 39 10.51 -1.62 -1.52
CA ALA A 39 10.65 -3.08 -1.54
C ALA A 39 9.51 -3.80 -0.80
N CYS A 40 8.74 -3.09 0.00
CA CYS A 40 7.65 -3.68 0.78
C CYS A 40 6.45 -4.01 -0.13
N SER A 41 5.99 -5.25 -0.08
CA SER A 41 4.83 -5.72 -0.87
C SER A 41 4.00 -6.74 -0.12
N TRP A 42 2.77 -6.95 -0.60
CA TRP A 42 1.86 -7.97 -0.09
C TRP A 42 2.31 -9.40 -0.39
N SER A 43 3.33 -9.60 -1.24
CA SER A 43 3.77 -10.93 -1.68
C SER A 43 4.55 -11.72 -0.63
N GLY A 44 4.97 -11.08 0.47
CA GLY A 44 5.68 -11.72 1.57
C GLY A 44 4.81 -12.66 2.41
N THR A 45 5.45 -13.54 3.17
CA THR A 45 4.75 -14.40 4.16
C THR A 45 4.06 -13.54 5.23
N SER A 46 3.05 -14.10 5.90
CA SER A 46 2.38 -13.41 7.03
C SER A 46 3.39 -12.90 8.08
N ASN A 47 4.45 -13.67 8.33
CA ASN A 47 5.52 -13.29 9.27
C ASN A 47 6.35 -12.11 8.76
N GLY A 48 6.62 -12.08 7.45
CA GLY A 48 7.33 -10.98 6.80
C GLY A 48 6.54 -9.67 6.92
N LEU A 49 5.22 -9.72 6.71
CA LEU A 49 4.37 -8.54 6.85
C LEU A 49 4.26 -8.06 8.31
N GLU A 50 4.14 -8.97 9.29
CA GLU A 50 4.19 -8.62 10.72
C GLU A 50 5.52 -7.93 11.09
N MET A 51 6.65 -8.44 10.57
CA MET A 51 7.96 -7.83 10.78
C MET A 51 8.06 -6.44 10.14
N ALA A 52 7.56 -6.29 8.91
CA ALA A 52 7.50 -5.00 8.23
C ALA A 52 6.67 -4.00 9.06
N CYS A 53 5.48 -4.39 9.52
CA CYS A 53 4.64 -3.52 10.36
C CYS A 53 5.36 -3.10 11.65
N LYS A 54 6.01 -4.04 12.33
CA LYS A 54 6.79 -3.74 13.54
C LYS A 54 7.88 -2.71 13.26
N ASN A 55 8.63 -2.88 12.17
CA ASN A 55 9.73 -1.98 11.80
C ASN A 55 9.26 -0.59 11.35
N HIS A 56 8.01 -0.45 10.91
CA HIS A 56 7.40 0.82 10.52
C HIS A 56 6.51 1.40 11.62
N THR A 57 6.70 1.01 12.88
CA THR A 57 5.97 1.65 13.98
C THR A 57 6.31 3.14 14.02
N ASN A 58 5.28 3.99 13.95
CA ASN A 58 5.34 5.44 13.82
C ASN A 58 5.89 5.95 12.47
N LEU A 59 5.96 5.09 11.46
CA LEU A 59 6.25 5.43 10.07
C LEU A 59 5.13 4.92 9.16
N PRO A 60 4.92 5.51 7.97
CA PRO A 60 4.00 4.90 7.00
C PRO A 60 4.56 3.57 6.49
N LEU A 61 3.67 2.64 6.14
CA LEU A 61 4.04 1.39 5.46
C LEU A 61 3.47 1.40 4.04
N PHE A 62 4.32 1.26 3.04
CA PHE A 62 3.90 1.19 1.64
C PHE A 62 3.83 -0.28 1.18
N LEU A 63 2.70 -0.69 0.61
CA LEU A 63 2.44 -2.07 0.20
C LEU A 63 1.94 -2.12 -1.23
N ASP A 64 2.85 -2.40 -2.16
CA ASP A 64 2.47 -2.51 -3.57
C ASP A 64 1.80 -3.87 -3.87
N GLU A 65 0.82 -3.82 -4.79
CA GLU A 65 0.17 -4.97 -5.43
C GLU A 65 -0.42 -6.03 -4.48
N ILE A 66 -1.55 -5.69 -3.88
CA ILE A 66 -2.36 -6.64 -3.10
C ILE A 66 -2.71 -7.90 -3.91
N GLY A 67 -2.69 -9.06 -3.26
CA GLY A 67 -3.11 -10.31 -3.90
C GLY A 67 -2.15 -10.83 -4.98
N ARG A 68 -0.89 -10.39 -5.00
CA ARG A 68 0.11 -10.90 -5.97
C ARG A 68 0.53 -12.36 -5.73
N SER A 69 0.53 -12.82 -4.47
CA SER A 69 0.86 -14.21 -4.11
C SER A 69 -0.36 -14.96 -3.58
N GLU A 70 -0.43 -16.27 -3.84
CA GLU A 70 -1.50 -17.14 -3.33
C GLU A 70 -1.59 -17.13 -1.80
N GLU A 71 -0.44 -17.12 -1.10
CA GLU A 71 -0.42 -17.01 0.36
C GLU A 71 -1.07 -15.71 0.85
N SER A 72 -0.79 -14.59 0.18
CA SER A 72 -1.36 -13.28 0.50
C SER A 72 -2.87 -13.26 0.30
N LYS A 73 -3.36 -13.81 -0.82
CA LYS A 73 -4.81 -13.92 -1.09
C LYS A 73 -5.52 -14.74 -0.02
N LEU A 74 -4.99 -15.93 0.29
CA LEU A 74 -5.60 -16.87 1.24
C LEU A 74 -5.73 -16.27 2.65
N ASN A 75 -4.75 -15.46 3.06
CA ASN A 75 -4.66 -14.90 4.42
C ASN A 75 -5.13 -13.43 4.51
N LEU A 76 -5.58 -12.81 3.42
CA LEU A 76 -5.79 -11.37 3.33
C LEU A 76 -6.69 -10.82 4.44
N GLU A 77 -7.82 -11.48 4.70
CA GLU A 77 -8.76 -11.09 5.76
C GLU A 77 -8.09 -11.05 7.13
N SER A 78 -7.31 -12.09 7.47
CA SER A 78 -6.58 -12.14 8.72
C SER A 78 -5.51 -11.05 8.79
N LEU A 79 -4.83 -10.76 7.68
CA LEU A 79 -3.80 -9.72 7.63
C LEU A 79 -4.40 -8.33 7.85
N LEU A 80 -5.59 -8.05 7.31
CA LEU A 80 -6.30 -6.79 7.52
C LEU A 80 -6.71 -6.58 8.97
N TYR A 81 -7.18 -7.63 9.64
CA TYR A 81 -7.44 -7.57 11.07
C TYR A 81 -6.17 -7.29 11.87
N THR A 82 -5.10 -8.04 11.63
CA THR A 82 -3.82 -7.87 12.32
C THR A 82 -3.27 -6.45 12.10
N LEU A 83 -3.26 -5.97 10.85
CA LEU A 83 -2.82 -4.62 10.47
C LEU A 83 -3.62 -3.56 11.22
N GLY A 84 -4.95 -3.64 11.18
CA GLY A 84 -5.87 -2.68 11.79
C GLY A 84 -6.00 -2.78 13.31
N ASN A 85 -5.51 -3.86 13.93
CA ASN A 85 -5.44 -4.01 15.39
C ASN A 85 -4.08 -3.57 15.96
N GLY A 86 -3.06 -3.37 15.13
CA GLY A 86 -1.75 -2.93 15.60
C GLY A 86 -0.94 -4.02 16.30
N ALA A 87 -1.27 -5.29 16.12
CA ALA A 87 -0.60 -6.38 16.82
C ALA A 87 -0.62 -7.70 16.04
N GLY A 88 0.52 -8.38 16.04
CA GLY A 88 0.73 -9.70 15.46
C GLY A 88 0.01 -10.82 16.21
N LYS A 89 0.02 -12.03 15.66
CA LYS A 89 -0.57 -13.21 16.31
C LYS A 89 0.29 -13.68 17.49
N ALA A 90 -0.36 -14.01 18.61
CA ALA A 90 0.30 -14.69 19.72
C ALA A 90 0.80 -16.08 19.28
N ARG A 91 2.03 -16.44 19.66
CA ARG A 91 2.61 -17.76 19.39
C ARG A 91 3.04 -18.42 20.68
N MET A 92 2.57 -19.64 20.89
CA MET A 92 3.08 -20.51 21.94
C MET A 92 4.43 -21.07 21.47
N SER A 93 5.44 -20.98 22.31
CA SER A 93 6.75 -21.59 22.07
C SER A 93 6.83 -22.91 22.84
N GLN A 94 7.65 -23.86 22.38
CA GLN A 94 7.90 -25.12 23.11
C GLN A 94 8.55 -24.86 24.48
N ASP A 95 9.28 -23.74 24.62
CA ASP A 95 9.66 -23.22 25.92
C ASP A 95 8.48 -22.49 26.56
N ILE A 96 8.20 -22.82 27.82
CA ILE A 96 7.10 -22.30 28.67
C ILE A 96 7.11 -20.75 28.79
N LYS A 97 8.10 -20.06 28.23
CA LYS A 97 8.16 -18.60 28.09
C LYS A 97 7.56 -18.18 26.74
N GLY A 98 6.35 -17.62 26.76
CA GLY A 98 5.74 -17.01 25.58
C GLY A 98 6.63 -15.92 24.96
N ARG A 99 6.71 -15.88 23.63
CA ARG A 99 7.44 -14.82 22.91
C ARG A 99 6.64 -13.51 22.96
N PRO A 100 7.28 -12.33 23.12
CA PRO A 100 6.59 -11.05 23.05
C PRO A 100 5.86 -10.89 21.71
N ILE A 101 4.59 -10.47 21.78
CA ILE A 101 3.76 -10.20 20.61
C ILE A 101 4.28 -8.93 19.92
N ALA A 102 4.50 -8.99 18.61
CA ALA A 102 4.83 -7.79 17.84
C ALA A 102 3.65 -6.81 17.87
N SER A 103 3.91 -5.52 18.10
CA SER A 103 2.91 -4.46 18.04
C SER A 103 3.42 -3.30 17.21
N TRP A 104 2.49 -2.51 16.67
CA TRP A 104 2.76 -1.37 15.83
C TRP A 104 1.65 -0.31 15.90
N ASN A 105 2.01 0.90 15.50
CA ASN A 105 1.14 2.04 15.31
C ASN A 105 1.56 2.73 14.01
N LEU A 106 0.85 2.46 12.91
CA LEU A 106 1.22 2.93 11.58
C LEU A 106 -0.01 3.14 10.71
N LEU A 107 0.18 3.94 9.66
CA LEU A 107 -0.75 4.04 8.55
C LEU A 107 -0.15 3.33 7.33
N ALA A 108 -0.91 2.46 6.70
CA ALA A 108 -0.48 1.80 5.47
C ALA A 108 -1.05 2.49 4.23
N LEU A 109 -0.25 2.56 3.18
CA LEU A 109 -0.71 2.89 1.82
C LEU A 109 -0.49 1.68 0.93
N SER A 110 -1.59 1.10 0.47
CA SER A 110 -1.59 -0.07 -0.40
C SER A 110 -2.10 0.26 -1.80
N THR A 111 -1.70 -0.53 -2.79
CA THR A 111 -2.23 -0.47 -4.15
C THR A 111 -2.73 -1.84 -4.62
N GLY A 112 -3.58 -1.84 -5.64
CA GLY A 112 -4.10 -3.08 -6.24
C GLY A 112 -4.90 -2.83 -7.52
N GLU A 113 -5.13 -3.89 -8.29
CA GLU A 113 -6.10 -3.84 -9.38
C GLU A 113 -7.54 -4.10 -8.93
N LYS A 114 -7.67 -4.74 -7.77
CA LYS A 114 -8.90 -5.23 -7.17
C LYS A 114 -8.97 -4.78 -5.74
N THR A 115 -10.18 -4.57 -5.23
CA THR A 115 -10.36 -4.32 -3.80
C THR A 115 -10.03 -5.59 -3.01
N PRO A 116 -9.75 -5.49 -1.69
CA PRO A 116 -9.53 -6.67 -0.86
C PRO A 116 -10.71 -7.63 -0.88
N ARG A 117 -11.93 -7.09 -0.93
CA ARG A 117 -13.17 -7.85 -1.06
C ARG A 117 -13.18 -8.66 -2.35
N ASP A 118 -12.86 -8.03 -3.48
CA ASP A 118 -12.79 -8.73 -4.77
C ASP A 118 -11.75 -9.85 -4.74
N VAL A 119 -10.57 -9.61 -4.15
CA VAL A 119 -9.51 -10.63 -4.01
C VAL A 119 -9.99 -11.84 -3.19
N VAL A 120 -10.70 -11.60 -2.08
CA VAL A 120 -11.27 -12.69 -1.27
C VAL A 120 -12.39 -13.42 -2.02
N GLN A 121 -13.20 -12.68 -2.77
CA GLN A 121 -14.30 -13.24 -3.57
C GLN A 121 -13.81 -14.15 -4.69
N GLU A 122 -12.66 -13.87 -5.29
CA GLU A 122 -12.03 -14.75 -6.30
C GLU A 122 -11.65 -16.13 -5.75
N LEU A 123 -11.50 -16.26 -4.43
CA LEU A 123 -11.29 -17.53 -3.75
C LEU A 123 -12.61 -18.26 -3.44
N GLY A 124 -13.76 -17.73 -3.88
CA GLY A 124 -15.09 -18.26 -3.56
C GLY A 124 -15.49 -18.03 -2.09
N ARG A 125 -14.94 -17.00 -1.45
CA ARG A 125 -15.18 -16.65 -0.04
C ARG A 125 -15.82 -15.28 0.08
N ASP A 126 -16.64 -15.09 1.11
CA ASP A 126 -17.14 -13.77 1.47
C ASP A 126 -16.20 -13.07 2.44
N MET A 127 -15.94 -11.79 2.20
CA MET A 127 -15.16 -10.96 3.11
C MET A 127 -16.04 -10.44 4.25
N ALA A 128 -15.60 -10.69 5.50
CA ALA A 128 -16.25 -10.13 6.68
C ALA A 128 -16.23 -8.60 6.65
N THR A 129 -17.37 -7.97 6.93
CA THR A 129 -17.51 -6.51 6.96
C THR A 129 -16.50 -5.84 7.90
N GLY A 130 -16.21 -6.46 9.05
CA GLY A 130 -15.24 -5.95 10.01
C GLY A 130 -13.79 -5.90 9.50
N ALA A 131 -13.43 -6.75 8.53
CA ALA A 131 -12.14 -6.71 7.86
C ALA A 131 -12.15 -5.69 6.71
N ASP A 132 -13.25 -5.62 5.96
CA ASP A 132 -13.40 -4.75 4.79
C ASP A 132 -13.26 -3.27 5.14
N VAL A 133 -13.86 -2.85 6.27
CA VAL A 133 -13.78 -1.45 6.75
C VAL A 133 -12.41 -1.06 7.32
N ARG A 134 -11.42 -1.97 7.37
CA ARG A 134 -10.05 -1.65 7.83
C ARG A 134 -9.21 -0.94 6.78
N MET A 135 -9.66 -0.93 5.52
CA MET A 135 -9.01 -0.17 4.45
C MET A 135 -9.99 0.79 3.79
N ALA A 136 -9.63 2.08 3.73
CA ALA A 136 -10.35 3.04 2.91
C ALA A 136 -9.93 2.86 1.44
N VAL A 137 -10.87 2.48 0.59
CA VAL A 137 -10.62 2.27 -0.85
C VAL A 137 -10.72 3.60 -1.60
N ILE A 138 -9.69 3.91 -2.39
CA ILE A 138 -9.57 5.12 -3.21
C ILE A 138 -9.38 4.70 -4.67
N GLN A 139 -10.14 5.27 -5.58
CA GLN A 139 -10.02 4.97 -7.01
C GLN A 139 -8.77 5.65 -7.60
N ALA A 140 -7.96 4.87 -8.32
CA ALA A 140 -6.81 5.35 -9.12
C ALA A 140 -7.24 6.01 -10.45
N GLN A 141 -8.50 6.39 -10.54
CA GLN A 141 -9.13 7.00 -11.70
C GLN A 141 -10.32 7.84 -11.21
N PRO A 142 -10.07 8.99 -10.57
CA PRO A 142 -11.15 9.77 -9.99
C PRO A 142 -12.02 10.44 -11.05
N VAL A 143 -11.46 10.81 -12.22
CA VAL A 143 -12.18 11.48 -13.32
C VAL A 143 -12.34 10.61 -14.56
N ASN A 144 -11.23 10.26 -15.20
CA ASN A 144 -11.23 9.55 -16.48
C ASN A 144 -9.97 8.70 -16.67
N GLU A 145 -10.03 7.80 -17.64
CA GLU A 145 -8.97 6.83 -17.93
C GLU A 145 -7.64 7.47 -18.36
N GLU A 146 -7.66 8.67 -18.92
CA GLU A 146 -6.52 9.35 -19.54
C GLU A 146 -5.64 10.07 -18.51
N LEU A 147 -6.26 10.58 -17.43
CA LEU A 147 -5.58 11.26 -16.33
C LEU A 147 -5.03 10.30 -15.25
N GLY A 148 -5.51 9.05 -15.23
CA GLY A 148 -5.13 8.09 -14.20
C GLY A 148 -5.45 8.62 -12.80
N VAL A 149 -4.49 8.58 -11.88
CA VAL A 149 -4.65 9.03 -10.49
C VAL A 149 -4.82 10.55 -10.33
N PHE A 150 -4.62 11.34 -11.39
CA PHE A 150 -4.73 12.80 -11.32
C PHE A 150 -6.15 13.26 -11.61
N GLU A 151 -6.61 14.27 -10.87
CA GLU A 151 -7.86 14.98 -11.14
C GLU A 151 -7.69 16.04 -12.24
N THR A 152 -6.58 16.77 -12.16
CA THR A 152 -6.22 17.86 -13.08
C THR A 152 -4.71 17.87 -13.29
N LEU A 153 -4.27 18.37 -14.45
CA LEU A 153 -2.87 18.64 -14.73
C LEU A 153 -2.59 20.15 -14.70
N PRO A 154 -1.37 20.58 -14.35
CA PRO A 154 -0.97 21.98 -14.47
C PRO A 154 -1.18 22.49 -15.90
N ASN A 155 -1.68 23.72 -16.03
CA ASN A 155 -1.79 24.37 -17.34
C ASN A 155 -0.40 24.76 -17.83
N ASP A 156 0.18 23.93 -18.67
CA ASP A 156 1.28 24.24 -19.56
C ASP A 156 0.71 24.50 -20.96
N ASN A 157 1.26 25.49 -21.68
CA ASN A 157 0.91 25.79 -23.08
C ASN A 157 1.44 24.71 -24.05
N ASP A 158 1.43 23.44 -23.61
CA ASP A 158 2.03 22.33 -24.31
C ASP A 158 1.06 21.78 -25.35
N SER A 159 1.55 21.57 -26.57
CA SER A 159 0.82 20.93 -27.67
C SER A 159 0.60 19.43 -27.44
N GLU A 160 1.20 18.87 -26.40
CA GLU A 160 1.12 17.45 -26.05
C GLU A 160 -0.27 17.01 -25.56
N THR A 161 -0.58 15.74 -25.80
CA THR A 161 -1.83 15.14 -25.32
C THR A 161 -1.84 15.03 -23.80
N VAL A 162 -3.04 15.06 -23.20
CA VAL A 162 -3.24 14.94 -21.75
C VAL A 162 -2.59 13.68 -21.16
N VAL A 163 -2.62 12.56 -21.90
CA VAL A 163 -2.01 11.29 -21.50
C VAL A 163 -0.49 11.40 -21.39
N VAL A 164 0.16 12.08 -22.33
CA VAL A 164 1.62 12.29 -22.31
C VAL A 164 1.99 13.19 -21.13
N ARG A 165 1.25 14.28 -20.92
CA ARG A 165 1.45 15.21 -19.81
C ARG A 165 1.30 14.53 -18.44
N ALA A 166 0.27 13.69 -18.26
CA ALA A 166 0.07 12.91 -17.03
C ALA A 166 1.24 11.94 -16.75
N LYS A 167 1.73 11.24 -17.79
CA LYS A 167 2.90 10.35 -17.67
C LYS A 167 4.17 11.11 -17.29
N LYS A 168 4.44 12.24 -17.95
CA LYS A 168 5.59 13.10 -17.60
C LYS A 168 5.53 13.58 -16.16
N LEU A 169 4.36 14.01 -15.69
CA LEU A 169 4.18 14.41 -14.30
C LEU A 169 4.47 13.24 -13.34
N ALA A 170 4.00 12.04 -13.66
CA ALA A 170 4.29 10.83 -12.88
C ALA A 170 5.78 10.46 -12.85
N GLU A 171 6.49 10.58 -13.97
CA GLU A 171 7.93 10.34 -14.05
C GLU A 171 8.73 11.38 -13.24
N ARG A 172 8.29 12.64 -13.25
CA ARG A 172 8.90 13.70 -12.44
C ARG A 172 8.82 13.39 -10.94
N PHE A 173 7.72 12.81 -10.45
CA PHE A 173 7.63 12.37 -9.05
C PHE A 173 8.70 11.33 -8.70
N ALA A 174 8.93 10.34 -9.57
CA ALA A 174 9.97 9.34 -9.36
C ALA A 174 11.37 9.97 -9.37
N HIS A 175 11.65 10.82 -10.36
CA HIS A 175 12.93 11.49 -10.51
C HIS A 175 13.27 12.37 -9.30
N TYR A 176 12.35 13.26 -8.93
CA TYR A 176 12.59 14.18 -7.82
C TYR A 176 12.51 13.49 -6.48
N GLY A 177 11.65 12.49 -6.27
CA GLY A 177 11.61 11.71 -5.02
C GLY A 177 12.89 10.90 -4.75
N ALA A 178 13.70 10.63 -5.78
CA ALA A 178 15.02 10.02 -5.60
C ALA A 178 16.12 11.03 -5.21
N GLN A 179 15.87 12.33 -5.39
CA GLN A 179 16.83 13.41 -5.14
C GLN A 179 16.47 14.22 -3.89
N TYR A 180 15.20 14.57 -3.75
CA TYR A 180 14.63 15.40 -2.71
C TYR A 180 13.60 14.56 -1.95
N TYR A 181 13.92 14.25 -0.70
CA TYR A 181 13.07 13.46 0.17
C TYR A 181 13.20 13.94 1.61
N GLY A 182 12.13 13.76 2.39
CA GLY A 182 12.20 13.96 3.83
C GLY A 182 13.00 12.84 4.49
N THR A 183 13.60 13.14 5.62
CA THR A 183 14.30 12.17 6.46
C THR A 183 13.44 11.92 7.70
N ALA A 184 13.01 10.67 7.87
CA ALA A 184 12.34 10.21 9.08
C ALA A 184 13.24 10.23 10.32
#